data_AF-A0A947VV53-F1
#
_entry.id   AF-A0A947VV53-F1
#
_cell.length_a   1.000
_cell.length_b   1.000
_cell.length_c   1.000
_cell.angle_alpha   90.00
_cell.angle_beta   90.00
_cell.angle_gamma   90.00
#
_symmetry.space_group_name_H-M   'P 1'
#
loop_
_entity.id
_entity.type
_entity.pdbx_description
1 polymer ?
#
loop_
_entity_poly.entity_id
_entity_poly.type
_entity_poly.pdbx_seq_one_letter_code
_entity_poly.pdbx_strand_id
1 'polypeptide(L)'
;MEVELEMDLILLVGLVIGAIIVCVILYLRFGHELRDRAKVRAERREQFGEEYDRFKDEHNNPYIPDFIEKHPERSFALLIILIVLAVTVADCFHAVPPGHRGVLVTMGKVEPVNLGEGLQTKLPFVQEIVDMKVTLEKEEVTESTASSDLQEIRTTLTVHFNVMPDHAWRMYQNMQMNYHTLLLQPVIQEDLKATTAQFTAEELIKTRALLVQKLIDKLDNSLTPYGINVQTVNFVNFQFTSGFMEAIEAKVTAEQEALQAKNILVRIQYEAQQKIIQAEADRNATIIGADAEAQRMIISAGAEAEKKVISAKAEAERIMLEANATAEAIKVIT
;
A
#
# COMPACT_ATOMS: atom_id res chain seq x y z
N MET A 1 8.11 -27.23 -0.35
CA MET A 1 7.97 -26.97 -1.80
C MET A 1 8.72 -28.00 -2.63
N GLU A 2 9.99 -28.32 -2.36
CA GLU A 2 10.67 -29.50 -2.97
C GLU A 2 9.91 -30.82 -2.70
N VAL A 3 9.30 -30.95 -1.51
CA VAL A 3 8.49 -32.12 -1.13
C VAL A 3 7.18 -32.25 -1.92
N GLU A 4 6.60 -31.15 -2.43
CA GLU A 4 5.34 -31.22 -3.20
C GLU A 4 5.56 -31.71 -4.63
N LEU A 5 6.65 -31.30 -5.28
CA LEU A 5 7.04 -31.79 -6.60
C LEU A 5 7.50 -33.26 -6.58
N GLU A 6 8.22 -33.69 -5.54
CA GLU A 6 8.49 -35.12 -5.35
C GLU A 6 7.20 -35.90 -5.10
N MET A 7 6.26 -35.35 -4.34
CA MET A 7 5.00 -36.02 -4.03
C MET A 7 4.11 -36.18 -5.27
N ASP A 8 4.04 -35.19 -6.17
CA ASP A 8 3.29 -35.30 -7.43
C ASP A 8 3.95 -36.24 -8.44
N LEU A 9 5.29 -36.26 -8.53
CA LEU A 9 6.01 -37.22 -9.36
C LEU A 9 5.84 -38.65 -8.82
N ILE A 10 5.90 -38.84 -7.49
CA ILE A 10 5.65 -40.13 -6.84
C ILE A 10 4.18 -40.54 -6.99
N LEU A 11 3.23 -39.61 -6.96
CA LEU A 11 1.81 -39.90 -7.19
C LEU A 11 1.57 -40.29 -8.64
N LEU A 12 2.15 -39.58 -9.61
CA LEU A 12 2.04 -39.88 -11.03
C LEU A 12 2.70 -41.23 -11.35
N VAL A 13 3.94 -41.44 -10.88
CA VAL A 13 4.64 -42.72 -11.03
C VAL A 13 3.88 -43.84 -10.31
N GLY A 14 3.31 -43.58 -9.14
CA GLY A 14 2.47 -44.52 -8.39
C GLY A 14 1.16 -44.86 -9.10
N LEU A 15 0.54 -43.89 -9.78
CA LEU A 15 -0.69 -44.08 -10.57
C LEU A 15 -0.36 -44.83 -11.87
N VAL A 16 0.77 -44.54 -12.51
CA VAL A 16 1.25 -45.28 -13.69
C VAL A 16 1.63 -46.71 -13.32
N ILE A 17 2.38 -46.92 -12.23
CA ILE A 17 2.72 -48.27 -11.73
C ILE A 17 1.45 -49.00 -11.29
N GLY A 18 0.54 -48.34 -10.59
CA GLY A 18 -0.75 -48.90 -10.19
C GLY A 18 -1.61 -49.31 -11.39
N ALA A 19 -1.67 -48.46 -12.42
CA ALA A 19 -2.35 -48.76 -13.68
C ALA A 19 -1.68 -49.92 -14.41
N ILE A 20 -0.34 -50.00 -14.44
CA ILE A 20 0.40 -51.12 -15.01
C ILE A 20 0.12 -52.40 -14.23
N ILE A 21 0.11 -52.38 -12.89
CA ILE A 21 -0.17 -53.55 -12.05
C ILE A 21 -1.61 -54.03 -12.25
N VAL A 22 -2.60 -53.13 -12.24
CA VAL A 22 -4.01 -53.48 -12.49
C VAL A 22 -4.17 -54.03 -13.90
N CYS A 23 -3.52 -53.42 -14.89
CA CYS A 23 -3.49 -53.91 -16.26
C CYS A 23 -2.86 -55.32 -16.31
N VAL A 24 -1.75 -55.57 -15.63
CA VAL A 24 -1.08 -56.89 -15.59
C VAL A 24 -1.97 -57.93 -14.89
N ILE A 25 -2.67 -57.56 -13.82
CA ILE A 25 -3.65 -58.43 -13.15
C ILE A 25 -4.82 -58.75 -14.08
N LEU A 26 -5.35 -57.76 -14.79
CA LEU A 26 -6.38 -57.95 -15.81
C LEU A 26 -5.87 -58.82 -16.96
N TYR A 27 -4.61 -58.66 -17.39
CA TYR A 27 -3.99 -59.51 -18.40
C TYR A 27 -3.86 -60.96 -17.93
N LEU A 28 -3.41 -61.20 -16.70
CA LEU A 28 -3.31 -62.56 -16.16
C LEU A 28 -4.69 -63.20 -16.00
N ARG A 29 -5.69 -62.44 -15.53
CA ARG A 29 -7.05 -62.95 -15.30
C ARG A 29 -7.83 -63.16 -16.59
N PHE A 30 -7.85 -62.16 -17.46
CA PHE A 30 -8.58 -62.19 -18.73
C PHE A 30 -7.84 -62.99 -19.80
N GLY A 31 -6.51 -62.97 -19.80
CA GLY A 31 -5.69 -63.78 -20.71
C GLY A 31 -5.81 -65.28 -20.45
N HIS A 32 -5.95 -65.71 -19.20
CA HIS A 32 -6.26 -67.11 -18.88
C HIS A 32 -7.64 -67.51 -19.40
N GLU A 33 -8.66 -66.66 -19.16
CA GLU A 33 -10.03 -66.93 -19.58
C GLU A 33 -10.20 -66.94 -21.11
N LEU A 34 -9.51 -66.05 -21.82
CA LEU A 34 -9.46 -66.06 -23.29
C LEU A 34 -8.69 -67.27 -23.84
N ARG A 35 -7.59 -67.67 -23.21
CA ARG A 35 -6.79 -68.82 -23.65
C ARG A 35 -7.55 -70.14 -23.45
N ASP A 36 -8.31 -70.25 -22.38
CA ASP A 36 -9.19 -71.40 -22.14
C ASP A 36 -10.35 -71.44 -23.12
N ARG A 37 -11.01 -70.29 -23.37
CA ARG A 37 -12.07 -70.19 -24.39
C ARG A 37 -11.53 -70.45 -25.80
N ALA A 38 -10.31 -70.01 -26.12
CA ALA A 38 -9.66 -70.27 -27.40
C ALA A 38 -9.33 -71.76 -27.60
N LYS A 39 -8.86 -72.46 -26.56
CA LYS A 39 -8.62 -73.92 -26.61
C LYS A 39 -9.91 -74.71 -26.81
N VAL A 40 -10.96 -74.42 -26.02
CA VAL A 40 -12.27 -75.07 -26.15
C VAL A 40 -12.91 -74.79 -27.52
N ARG A 41 -12.66 -73.61 -28.12
CA ARG A 41 -13.09 -73.25 -29.47
C ARG A 41 -12.27 -73.94 -30.57
N ALA A 42 -10.96 -74.12 -30.37
CA ALA A 42 -10.10 -74.87 -31.29
C ALA A 42 -10.48 -76.37 -31.33
N GLU A 43 -10.73 -76.97 -30.17
CA GLU A 43 -11.22 -78.36 -30.06
C GLU A 43 -12.59 -78.54 -30.71
N ARG A 44 -13.51 -77.57 -30.56
CA ARG A 44 -14.81 -77.58 -31.25
C ARG A 44 -14.69 -77.40 -32.76
N ARG A 45 -13.73 -76.62 -33.27
CA ARG A 45 -13.44 -76.54 -34.72
C ARG A 45 -12.98 -77.87 -35.30
N GLU A 46 -12.16 -78.60 -34.55
CA GLU A 46 -11.68 -79.92 -34.96
C GLU A 46 -12.79 -80.98 -34.95
N GLN A 47 -13.77 -80.86 -34.04
CA GLN A 47 -14.95 -81.75 -33.99
C GLN A 47 -16.04 -81.43 -35.04
N PHE A 48 -16.30 -80.15 -35.33
CA PHE A 48 -17.48 -79.74 -36.12
C PHE A 48 -17.14 -79.20 -37.53
N GLY A 49 -15.85 -79.09 -37.90
CA GLY A 49 -15.43 -78.72 -39.25
C GLY A 49 -16.09 -77.43 -39.77
N GLU A 50 -16.48 -77.41 -41.05
CA GLU A 50 -17.12 -76.24 -41.71
C GLU A 50 -18.47 -75.81 -41.07
N GLU A 51 -19.08 -76.64 -40.22
CA GLU A 51 -20.32 -76.33 -39.53
C GLU A 51 -20.09 -75.36 -38.35
N TYR A 52 -18.91 -75.44 -37.71
CA TYR A 52 -18.53 -74.56 -36.60
C TYR A 52 -18.45 -73.09 -37.02
N ASP A 53 -17.92 -72.80 -38.21
CA ASP A 53 -17.78 -71.43 -38.69
C ASP A 53 -19.14 -70.78 -38.97
N ARG A 54 -20.18 -71.59 -39.25
CA ARG A 54 -21.58 -71.12 -39.38
C ARG A 54 -22.19 -70.70 -38.04
N PHE A 55 -21.82 -71.40 -36.95
CA PHE A 55 -22.22 -71.04 -35.58
C PHE A 55 -21.40 -69.88 -35.00
N LYS A 56 -20.18 -69.63 -35.53
CA LYS A 56 -19.33 -68.50 -35.10
C LYS A 56 -20.03 -67.16 -35.33
N ASP A 57 -20.73 -67.02 -36.46
CA ASP A 57 -21.38 -65.76 -36.86
C ASP A 57 -22.65 -65.45 -36.03
N GLU A 58 -23.33 -66.48 -35.51
CA GLU A 58 -24.63 -66.33 -34.82
C GLU A 58 -24.49 -65.92 -33.34
N HIS A 59 -23.33 -66.15 -32.72
CA HIS A 59 -23.03 -65.78 -31.32
C HIS A 59 -21.81 -64.86 -31.20
N ASN A 60 -21.34 -64.29 -32.31
CA ASN A 60 -20.24 -63.33 -32.28
C ASN A 60 -20.69 -62.12 -31.47
N ASN A 61 -19.97 -61.80 -30.39
CA ASN A 61 -20.19 -60.57 -29.66
C ASN A 61 -19.58 -59.43 -30.50
N PRO A 62 -20.38 -58.59 -31.18
CA PRO A 62 -19.89 -57.66 -32.20
C PRO A 62 -18.97 -56.57 -31.62
N TYR A 63 -18.84 -56.49 -30.30
CA TYR A 63 -18.07 -55.48 -29.59
C TYR A 63 -16.61 -55.87 -29.33
N ILE A 64 -16.17 -57.09 -29.65
CA ILE A 64 -14.77 -57.52 -29.48
C ILE A 64 -14.13 -57.76 -30.86
N PRO A 65 -13.19 -56.92 -31.32
CA PRO A 65 -12.50 -57.12 -32.59
C PRO A 65 -11.74 -58.46 -32.61
N ASP A 66 -11.79 -59.20 -33.73
CA ASP A 66 -11.09 -60.50 -33.93
C ASP A 66 -9.57 -60.44 -33.59
N PHE A 67 -8.96 -59.25 -33.66
CA PHE A 67 -7.55 -59.03 -33.32
C PHE A 67 -7.24 -59.19 -31.82
N ILE A 68 -8.15 -58.80 -30.93
CA ILE A 68 -7.99 -58.92 -29.47
C ILE A 68 -8.08 -60.39 -29.04
N GLU A 69 -8.94 -61.16 -29.73
CA GLU A 69 -9.16 -62.57 -29.43
C GLU A 69 -7.98 -63.46 -29.87
N LYS A 70 -7.31 -63.12 -30.98
CA LYS A 70 -6.26 -63.94 -31.57
C LYS A 70 -4.88 -63.76 -30.92
N HIS A 71 -4.58 -62.56 -30.38
CA HIS A 71 -3.29 -62.22 -29.76
C HIS A 71 -3.48 -61.28 -28.54
N PRO A 72 -3.94 -61.79 -27.39
CA PRO A 72 -4.21 -60.97 -26.21
C PRO A 72 -2.95 -60.28 -25.67
N GLU A 73 -1.77 -60.90 -25.81
CA GLU A 73 -0.46 -60.33 -25.41
C GLU A 73 -0.07 -59.07 -26.19
N ARG A 74 -0.38 -59.00 -27.49
CA ARG A 74 -0.06 -57.84 -28.33
C ARG A 74 -1.02 -56.69 -28.10
N SER A 75 -2.30 -57.00 -27.94
CA SER A 75 -3.34 -56.01 -27.65
C SER A 75 -3.10 -55.31 -26.31
N PHE A 76 -2.62 -56.06 -25.32
CA PHE A 76 -2.26 -55.53 -24.01
C PHE A 76 -0.99 -54.67 -24.03
N ALA A 77 0.06 -55.10 -24.74
CA ALA A 77 1.26 -54.29 -24.95
C ALA A 77 0.93 -52.96 -25.65
N LEU A 78 0.03 -52.99 -26.64
CA LEU A 78 -0.46 -51.79 -27.31
C LEU A 78 -1.23 -50.86 -26.36
N LEU A 79 -2.04 -51.40 -25.45
CA LEU A 79 -2.75 -50.61 -24.43
C LEU A 79 -1.75 -49.90 -23.50
N ILE A 80 -0.73 -50.60 -23.01
CA ILE A 80 0.31 -50.00 -22.15
C ILE A 80 1.06 -48.89 -22.90
N ILE A 81 1.46 -49.14 -24.16
CA ILE A 81 2.13 -48.15 -24.99
C ILE A 81 1.24 -46.91 -25.18
N LEU A 82 -0.06 -47.11 -25.41
CA LEU A 82 -1.01 -46.01 -25.59
C LEU A 82 -1.21 -45.20 -24.30
N ILE A 83 -1.23 -45.85 -23.13
CA ILE A 83 -1.31 -45.17 -21.82
C ILE A 83 -0.03 -44.38 -21.55
N VAL A 84 1.14 -44.98 -21.78
CA VAL A 84 2.44 -44.29 -21.62
C VAL A 84 2.52 -43.09 -22.55
N LEU A 85 2.10 -43.24 -23.80
CA LEU A 85 2.04 -42.14 -24.77
C LEU A 85 1.05 -41.05 -24.35
N ALA A 86 -0.11 -41.41 -23.79
CA ALA A 86 -1.08 -40.44 -23.31
C ALA A 86 -0.54 -39.63 -22.12
N VAL A 87 0.17 -40.28 -21.19
CA VAL A 87 0.80 -39.61 -20.05
C VAL A 87 1.93 -38.67 -20.49
N THR A 88 2.78 -39.09 -21.43
CA THR A 88 3.87 -38.24 -21.93
C THR A 88 3.34 -37.03 -22.69
N VAL A 89 2.27 -37.18 -23.48
CA VAL A 89 1.61 -36.06 -24.17
C VAL A 89 0.94 -35.11 -23.17
N ALA A 90 0.36 -35.63 -22.08
CA ALA A 90 -0.24 -34.79 -21.06
C ALA A 90 0.81 -33.95 -20.30
N ASP A 91 1.96 -34.52 -19.97
CA ASP A 91 3.07 -33.81 -19.31
C ASP A 91 3.73 -32.75 -20.22
N CYS A 92 3.51 -32.79 -21.54
CA CYS A 92 3.95 -31.71 -22.42
C CYS A 92 3.28 -30.37 -22.12
N PHE A 93 2.16 -30.34 -21.40
CA PHE A 93 1.40 -29.13 -21.12
C PHE A 93 1.51 -28.75 -19.64
N HIS A 94 1.96 -27.52 -19.38
CA HIS A 94 1.99 -26.93 -18.04
C HIS A 94 1.19 -25.63 -18.04
N ALA A 95 0.28 -25.47 -17.09
CA ALA A 95 -0.51 -24.24 -16.96
C ALA A 95 0.13 -23.32 -15.92
N VAL A 96 0.70 -22.20 -16.37
CA VAL A 96 1.29 -21.19 -15.47
C VAL A 96 0.15 -20.36 -14.87
N PRO A 97 0.03 -20.31 -13.53
CA PRO A 97 -1.03 -19.56 -12.87
C PRO A 97 -0.88 -18.05 -13.10
N PRO A 98 -1.97 -17.27 -13.00
CA PRO A 98 -1.92 -15.82 -13.14
C PRO A 98 -1.01 -15.20 -12.07
N GLY A 99 -0.33 -14.12 -12.44
CA GLY A 99 0.63 -13.44 -11.54
C GLY A 99 1.94 -14.21 -11.30
N HIS A 100 2.17 -15.28 -12.06
CA HIS A 100 3.44 -16.00 -12.09
C HIS A 100 4.04 -15.93 -13.50
N ARG A 101 5.36 -16.13 -13.58
CA ARG A 101 6.11 -16.31 -14.82
C ARG A 101 6.82 -17.64 -14.76
N GLY A 102 6.64 -18.43 -15.81
CA GLY A 102 7.33 -19.71 -15.94
C GLY A 102 8.77 -19.48 -16.36
N VAL A 103 9.72 -19.94 -15.55
CA VAL A 103 11.14 -19.98 -15.90
C VAL A 103 11.44 -21.36 -16.48
N LEU A 104 11.92 -21.40 -17.72
CA LEU A 104 12.24 -22.66 -18.40
C LEU A 104 13.64 -23.13 -18.03
N VAL A 105 13.72 -24.34 -17.48
CA VAL A 105 14.97 -25.00 -17.09
C VAL A 105 15.15 -26.25 -17.96
N THR A 106 16.17 -26.24 -18.81
CA THR A 106 16.50 -27.33 -19.72
C THR A 106 17.74 -28.06 -19.19
N MET A 107 17.57 -29.27 -18.65
CA MET A 107 18.65 -30.09 -18.05
C MET A 107 19.54 -29.30 -17.07
N GLY A 108 18.93 -28.48 -16.21
CA GLY A 108 19.64 -27.63 -15.23
C GLY A 108 20.16 -26.29 -15.76
N LYS A 109 20.01 -26.01 -17.06
CA LYS A 109 20.31 -24.70 -17.64
C LYS A 109 19.05 -23.84 -17.69
N VAL A 110 19.08 -22.67 -17.07
CA VAL A 110 18.01 -21.68 -17.18
C VAL A 110 18.08 -21.02 -18.56
N GLU A 111 16.98 -21.08 -19.31
CA GLU A 111 16.86 -20.38 -20.58
C GLU A 111 16.46 -18.91 -20.36
N PRO A 112 16.98 -17.97 -21.17
CA PRO A 112 16.66 -16.55 -21.05
C PRO A 112 15.29 -16.22 -21.66
N VAL A 113 14.29 -17.06 -21.40
CA VAL A 113 12.92 -16.95 -21.92
C VAL A 113 11.97 -17.08 -20.75
N ASN A 114 11.16 -16.04 -20.52
CA ASN A 114 10.09 -16.08 -19.54
C ASN A 114 8.79 -16.45 -20.24
N LEU A 115 8.19 -17.54 -19.79
CA LEU A 115 6.88 -17.98 -20.26
C LEU A 115 5.81 -17.15 -19.54
N GLY A 116 4.85 -16.64 -20.32
CA GLY A 116 3.70 -15.91 -19.78
C GLY A 116 2.71 -16.83 -19.06
N GLU A 117 1.74 -16.21 -18.39
CA GLU A 117 0.61 -16.90 -17.78
C GLU A 117 -0.24 -17.63 -18.85
N GLY A 118 -0.83 -18.76 -18.46
CA GLY A 118 -1.62 -19.61 -19.36
C GLY A 118 -0.97 -20.95 -19.69
N LEU A 119 -1.52 -21.64 -20.69
CA LEU A 119 -1.06 -22.97 -21.10
C LEU A 119 0.23 -22.86 -21.91
N GLN A 120 1.30 -23.43 -21.37
CA GLN A 120 2.62 -23.46 -21.97
C GLN A 120 3.02 -24.89 -22.29
N THR A 121 3.83 -25.06 -23.33
CA THR A 121 4.33 -26.37 -23.74
C THR A 121 5.77 -26.57 -23.31
N LYS A 122 6.06 -27.70 -22.66
CA LYS A 122 7.42 -28.14 -22.29
C LYS A 122 7.72 -29.49 -22.93
N LEU A 123 9.00 -29.79 -23.15
CA LEU A 123 9.45 -31.13 -23.50
C LEU A 123 9.52 -31.99 -22.23
N PRO A 124 8.73 -33.08 -22.12
CA PRO A 124 8.74 -33.93 -20.95
C PRO A 124 10.15 -34.52 -20.75
N PHE A 125 10.54 -34.74 -19.50
CA PHE A 125 11.85 -35.24 -19.04
C PHE A 125 13.07 -34.31 -19.22
N VAL A 126 13.08 -33.42 -20.21
CA VAL A 126 14.25 -32.57 -20.52
C VAL A 126 14.06 -31.14 -20.00
N GLN A 127 12.82 -30.65 -20.05
CA GLN A 127 12.46 -29.29 -19.69
C GLN A 127 11.52 -29.28 -18.49
N GLU A 128 11.82 -28.39 -17.55
CA GLU A 128 11.00 -28.08 -16.39
C GLU A 128 10.60 -26.61 -16.43
N ILE A 129 9.34 -26.32 -16.12
CA ILE A 129 8.85 -24.95 -15.97
C ILE A 129 8.71 -24.71 -14.48
N VAL A 130 9.46 -23.73 -13.98
CA VAL A 130 9.41 -23.32 -12.57
C VAL A 130 8.61 -22.04 -12.46
N ASP A 131 7.53 -22.07 -11.70
CA ASP A 131 6.63 -20.93 -11.53
C ASP A 131 7.22 -19.92 -10.56
N MET A 132 7.52 -18.72 -11.06
CA MET A 132 8.09 -17.63 -10.30
C MET A 132 7.07 -16.52 -10.10
N LYS A 133 6.78 -16.18 -8.85
CA LYS A 133 5.78 -15.19 -8.51
C LYS A 133 6.27 -13.77 -8.87
N VAL A 134 5.46 -13.04 -9.63
CA VAL A 134 5.75 -11.66 -10.07
C VAL A 134 4.73 -10.65 -9.53
N THR A 135 3.78 -11.11 -8.72
CA THR A 135 2.81 -10.23 -8.03
C THR A 135 3.49 -9.42 -6.93
N LEU A 136 2.76 -8.43 -6.41
CA LEU A 136 3.17 -7.64 -5.26
C LEU A 136 3.37 -8.54 -4.01
N GLU A 137 4.53 -8.41 -3.39
CA GLU A 137 4.90 -9.05 -2.14
C GLU A 137 5.29 -8.02 -1.10
N LYS A 138 5.34 -8.46 0.16
CA LYS A 138 5.79 -7.65 1.28
C LYS A 138 6.92 -8.36 2.00
N GLU A 139 7.97 -7.62 2.32
CA GLU A 139 9.05 -8.07 3.21
C GLU A 139 9.07 -7.14 4.42
N GLU A 140 9.12 -7.71 5.62
CA GLU A 140 9.22 -6.96 6.87
C GLU A 140 10.55 -7.24 7.54
N VAL A 141 11.34 -6.18 7.74
CA VAL A 141 12.68 -6.26 8.32
C VAL A 141 12.73 -5.36 9.54
N THR A 142 13.14 -5.93 10.68
CA THR A 142 13.40 -5.17 11.90
C THR A 142 14.90 -5.08 12.12
N GLU A 143 15.43 -3.87 12.22
CA GLU A 143 16.86 -3.63 12.34
C GLU A 143 17.14 -2.53 13.38
N SER A 144 18.25 -2.68 14.11
CA SER A 144 18.82 -1.62 14.92
C SER A 144 19.89 -0.87 14.13
N THR A 145 19.76 0.45 14.05
CA THR A 145 20.64 1.34 13.30
C THR A 145 21.04 2.55 14.14
N ALA A 146 21.93 3.38 13.59
CA ALA A 146 22.36 4.62 14.22
C ALA A 146 22.04 5.81 13.30
N SER A 147 21.65 6.93 13.91
CA SER A 147 21.50 8.22 13.21
C SER A 147 22.84 8.93 13.04
N SER A 148 22.82 10.04 12.29
CA SER A 148 23.98 10.92 12.11
C SER A 148 24.52 11.50 13.42
N ASP A 149 23.68 11.64 14.45
CA ASP A 149 24.04 12.12 15.80
C ASP A 149 24.33 10.98 16.79
N LEU A 150 24.63 9.79 16.28
CA LEU A 150 25.04 8.62 17.04
C LEU A 150 23.99 8.13 18.04
N GLN A 151 22.70 8.36 17.77
CA GLN A 151 21.61 7.80 18.56
C GLN A 151 21.24 6.41 18.04
N GLU A 152 21.08 5.46 18.95
CA GLU A 152 20.58 4.13 18.62
C GLU A 152 19.09 4.18 18.34
N ILE A 153 18.69 3.61 17.21
CA ILE A 153 17.32 3.57 16.73
C ILE A 153 16.98 2.15 16.36
N ARG A 154 15.89 1.64 16.91
CA ARG A 154 15.28 0.38 16.46
C ARG A 154 14.06 0.71 15.61
N THR A 155 14.03 0.20 14.39
CA THR A 155 12.89 0.40 13.49
C THR A 155 12.52 -0.86 12.75
N THR A 156 11.23 -0.97 12.44
CA THR A 156 10.68 -2.01 11.59
C THR A 156 10.22 -1.37 10.29
N LEU A 157 10.72 -1.93 9.18
CA LEU A 157 10.48 -1.47 7.83
C LEU A 157 9.70 -2.54 7.07
N THR A 158 8.63 -2.14 6.40
CA THR A 158 7.90 -2.97 5.46
C THR A 158 8.15 -2.45 4.05
N VAL A 159 8.69 -3.31 3.19
CA VAL A 159 8.95 -2.99 1.78
C VAL A 159 7.99 -3.80 0.92
N HIS A 160 7.21 -3.09 0.11
CA HIS A 160 6.37 -3.67 -0.92
C HIS A 160 7.15 -3.67 -2.24
N PHE A 161 7.35 -4.86 -2.79
CA PHE A 161 8.15 -5.04 -4.01
C PHE A 161 7.48 -6.06 -4.92
N ASN A 162 7.87 -6.03 -6.19
CA ASN A 162 7.46 -7.04 -7.16
C ASN A 162 8.65 -7.39 -8.07
N VAL A 163 8.73 -8.65 -8.47
CA VAL A 163 9.75 -9.11 -9.41
C VAL A 163 9.39 -8.64 -10.80
N MET A 164 10.34 -8.05 -11.52
CA MET A 164 10.14 -7.62 -12.90
C MET A 164 9.94 -8.85 -13.80
N PRO A 165 8.82 -8.92 -14.56
CA PRO A 165 8.51 -10.09 -15.38
C PRO A 165 9.58 -10.47 -16.39
N ASP A 166 10.42 -9.54 -16.83
CA ASP A 166 11.49 -9.77 -17.83
C ASP A 166 12.78 -10.31 -17.20
N HIS A 167 12.97 -10.12 -15.90
CA HIS A 167 14.18 -10.50 -15.17
C HIS A 167 14.02 -11.77 -14.31
N ALA A 168 12.81 -12.36 -14.28
CA ALA A 168 12.50 -13.56 -13.51
C ALA A 168 13.50 -14.71 -13.73
N TRP A 169 13.80 -15.08 -14.98
CA TRP A 169 14.80 -16.12 -15.29
C TRP A 169 16.18 -15.86 -14.67
N ARG A 170 16.66 -14.60 -14.71
CA ARG A 170 17.99 -14.23 -14.20
C ARG A 170 18.03 -14.29 -12.68
N MET A 171 16.94 -13.87 -12.04
CA MET A 171 16.80 -13.93 -10.59
C MET A 171 16.79 -15.39 -10.12
N TYR A 172 16.03 -16.26 -10.80
CA TYR A 172 16.01 -17.70 -10.52
C TYR A 172 17.39 -18.35 -10.75
N GLN A 173 18.10 -17.98 -11.81
CA GLN A 173 19.43 -18.51 -12.11
C GLN A 173 20.46 -18.18 -11.01
N ASN A 174 20.41 -16.98 -10.45
CA ASN A 174 21.41 -16.52 -9.49
C ASN A 174 21.08 -16.93 -8.05
N MET A 175 19.81 -16.93 -7.67
CA MET A 175 19.37 -17.01 -6.26
C MET A 175 18.29 -18.06 -6.02
N GLN A 176 17.81 -18.72 -7.09
CA GLN A 176 16.68 -19.65 -7.05
C GLN A 176 15.48 -19.00 -6.36
N MET A 177 14.87 -19.69 -5.39
CA MET A 177 13.74 -19.18 -4.59
C MET A 177 14.16 -18.47 -3.30
N ASN A 178 15.46 -18.43 -2.97
CA ASN A 178 15.98 -17.90 -1.70
C ASN A 178 16.39 -16.42 -1.76
N TYR A 179 15.90 -15.68 -2.75
CA TYR A 179 16.26 -14.29 -2.99
C TYR A 179 15.88 -13.35 -1.83
N HIS A 180 14.86 -13.69 -1.03
CA HIS A 180 14.46 -12.93 0.16
C HIS A 180 15.61 -12.82 1.18
N THR A 181 16.15 -13.96 1.60
CA THR A 181 17.18 -14.02 2.65
C THR A 181 18.57 -13.68 2.12
N LEU A 182 18.87 -14.05 0.87
CA LEU A 182 20.21 -13.89 0.29
C LEU A 182 20.48 -12.47 -0.22
N LEU A 183 19.44 -11.78 -0.70
CA LEU A 183 19.58 -10.46 -1.32
C LEU A 183 18.71 -9.42 -0.64
N LEU A 184 17.40 -9.65 -0.57
CA LEU A 184 16.44 -8.61 -0.23
C LEU A 184 16.65 -8.09 1.21
N GLN A 185 16.71 -8.98 2.21
CA GLN A 185 16.93 -8.60 3.60
C GLN A 185 18.28 -7.88 3.82
N PRO A 186 19.44 -8.40 3.36
CA PRO A 186 20.72 -7.70 3.49
C PRO A 186 20.75 -6.32 2.82
N VAL A 187 20.25 -6.21 1.59
CA VAL A 187 20.23 -4.92 0.86
C VAL A 187 19.34 -3.92 1.56
N ILE A 188 18.16 -4.34 2.04
CA ILE A 188 17.27 -3.49 2.82
C ILE A 188 17.96 -3.00 4.11
N GLN A 189 18.63 -3.89 4.85
CA GLN A 189 19.34 -3.52 6.08
C GLN A 189 20.48 -2.54 5.81
N GLU A 190 21.26 -2.76 4.75
CA GLU A 190 22.37 -1.90 4.35
C GLU A 190 21.88 -0.50 3.94
N ASP A 191 20.89 -0.44 3.04
CA ASP A 191 20.36 0.83 2.54
C ASP A 191 19.61 1.61 3.63
N LEU A 192 18.92 0.91 4.53
CA LEU A 192 18.32 1.52 5.72
C LEU A 192 19.39 2.14 6.63
N LYS A 193 20.48 1.42 6.92
CA LYS A 193 21.60 1.95 7.73
C LYS A 193 22.24 3.15 7.07
N ALA A 194 22.53 3.05 5.79
CA ALA A 194 23.21 4.12 5.06
C ALA A 194 22.34 5.35 4.82
N THR A 195 21.00 5.20 4.79
CA THR A 195 20.08 6.34 4.72
C THR A 195 19.87 6.97 6.09
N THR A 196 19.66 6.16 7.13
CA THR A 196 19.45 6.66 8.51
C THR A 196 20.67 7.40 9.06
N ALA A 197 21.88 6.95 8.70
CA ALA A 197 23.13 7.61 9.08
C ALA A 197 23.28 9.04 8.50
N GLN A 198 22.49 9.44 7.50
CA GLN A 198 22.52 10.80 6.93
C GLN A 198 21.58 11.78 7.63
N PHE A 199 20.69 11.28 8.50
CA PHE A 199 19.68 12.09 9.18
C PHE A 199 19.92 12.07 10.69
N THR A 200 19.62 13.18 11.35
CA THR A 200 19.61 13.25 12.81
C THR A 200 18.37 12.59 13.37
N ALA A 201 18.41 12.11 14.62
CA ALA A 201 17.25 11.51 15.28
C ALA A 201 16.01 12.43 15.30
N GLU A 202 16.20 13.75 15.42
CA GLU A 202 15.11 14.74 15.37
C GLU A 202 14.47 14.82 13.97
N GLU A 203 15.27 14.78 12.90
CA GLU A 203 14.78 14.81 11.51
C GLU A 203 14.03 13.54 11.12
N LEU A 204 14.37 12.39 11.71
CA LEU A 204 13.63 11.14 11.50
C LEU A 204 12.18 11.24 11.96
N ILE A 205 11.94 12.03 13.02
CA ILE A 205 10.59 12.29 13.55
C ILE A 205 9.91 13.38 12.73
N LYS A 206 10.59 14.51 12.48
CA LYS A 206 9.99 15.69 11.82
C LYS A 206 9.78 15.51 10.32
N THR A 207 10.74 14.91 9.62
CA THR A 207 10.84 14.89 8.15
C THR A 207 10.84 13.48 7.60
N ARG A 208 10.09 12.57 8.23
CA ARG A 208 9.99 11.15 7.85
C ARG A 208 9.69 10.92 6.37
N ALA A 209 8.82 11.73 5.78
CA ALA A 209 8.44 11.61 4.37
C ALA A 209 9.64 11.74 3.43
N LEU A 210 10.57 12.66 3.73
CA LEU A 210 11.75 12.89 2.91
C LEU A 210 12.76 11.74 3.05
N LEU A 211 12.89 11.17 4.25
CA LEU A 211 13.71 9.97 4.45
C LEU A 211 13.13 8.77 3.69
N VAL A 212 11.80 8.57 3.72
CA VAL A 212 11.14 7.48 2.97
C VAL A 212 11.45 7.60 1.47
N GLN A 213 11.32 8.80 0.91
CA GLN A 213 11.62 9.02 -0.51
C GLN A 213 13.09 8.70 -0.84
N LYS A 214 14.05 9.19 -0.05
CA LYS A 214 15.47 8.86 -0.25
C LYS A 214 15.75 7.35 -0.12
N LEU A 215 15.06 6.68 0.79
CA LEU A 215 15.22 5.23 0.96
C LEU A 215 14.65 4.46 -0.22
N ILE A 216 13.49 4.88 -0.76
CA ILE A 216 12.91 4.29 -1.98
C ILE A 216 13.89 4.46 -3.14
N ASP A 217 14.39 5.67 -3.38
CA ASP A 217 15.34 5.93 -4.46
C ASP A 217 16.60 5.06 -4.33
N LYS A 218 17.09 4.89 -3.11
CA LYS A 218 18.28 4.08 -2.84
C LYS A 218 18.02 2.60 -3.08
N LEU A 219 16.93 2.06 -2.51
CA LEU A 219 16.53 0.67 -2.69
C LEU A 219 16.27 0.34 -4.17
N ASP A 220 15.63 1.26 -4.91
CA ASP A 220 15.36 1.06 -6.33
C ASP A 220 16.65 0.96 -7.14
N ASN A 221 17.64 1.82 -6.86
CA ASN A 221 18.96 1.75 -7.48
C ASN A 221 19.72 0.46 -7.13
N SER A 222 19.62 -0.02 -5.89
CA SER A 222 20.28 -1.24 -5.43
C SER A 222 19.62 -2.53 -5.97
N LEU A 223 18.30 -2.54 -6.12
CA LEU A 223 17.50 -3.74 -6.42
C LEU A 223 17.13 -3.88 -7.90
N THR A 224 17.02 -2.78 -8.65
CA THR A 224 16.74 -2.80 -10.10
C THR A 224 17.72 -3.69 -10.90
N PRO A 225 19.05 -3.69 -10.65
CA PRO A 225 19.98 -4.56 -11.37
C PRO A 225 19.68 -6.06 -11.22
N TYR A 226 19.04 -6.44 -10.11
CA TYR A 226 18.62 -7.81 -9.81
C TYR A 226 17.21 -8.14 -10.32
N GLY A 227 16.50 -7.16 -10.90
CA GLY A 227 15.15 -7.34 -11.43
C GLY A 227 14.04 -7.24 -10.39
N ILE A 228 14.29 -6.56 -9.27
CA ILE A 228 13.28 -6.31 -8.24
C ILE A 228 12.87 -4.83 -8.32
N ASN A 229 11.57 -4.60 -8.46
CA ASN A 229 10.98 -3.28 -8.49
C ASN A 229 10.37 -2.94 -7.12
N VAL A 230 10.76 -1.82 -6.54
CA VAL A 230 10.25 -1.37 -5.23
C VAL A 230 9.05 -0.45 -5.46
N GLN A 231 7.89 -0.79 -4.92
CA GLN A 231 6.69 0.02 -5.08
C GLN A 231 6.50 1.03 -3.95
N THR A 232 6.60 0.56 -2.71
CA THR A 232 6.33 1.41 -1.54
C THR A 232 7.10 0.91 -0.34
N VAL A 233 7.57 1.85 0.48
CA VAL A 233 8.31 1.56 1.69
C VAL A 233 7.61 2.26 2.85
N ASN A 234 7.23 1.49 3.86
CA ASN A 234 6.52 1.96 5.03
C ASN A 234 7.32 1.62 6.28
N PHE A 235 7.67 2.63 7.06
CA PHE A 235 8.15 2.42 8.41
C PHE A 235 6.95 2.08 9.31
N VAL A 236 7.12 1.19 10.28
CA VAL A 236 6.09 0.95 11.31
C VAL A 236 6.27 1.98 12.42
N ASN A 237 7.41 1.97 13.12
CA ASN A 237 7.74 2.92 14.18
C ASN A 237 9.26 3.11 14.32
N PHE A 238 9.68 4.26 14.86
CA PHE A 238 11.05 4.50 15.32
C PHE A 238 11.07 4.43 16.84
N GLN A 239 11.85 3.51 17.39
CA GLN A 239 12.06 3.37 18.82
C GLN A 239 13.44 3.93 19.16
N PHE A 240 13.45 4.93 20.03
CA PHE A 240 14.66 5.52 20.58
C PHE A 240 14.88 5.04 22.01
N THR A 241 16.08 5.27 22.56
CA THR A 241 16.34 5.02 23.98
C THR A 241 15.46 5.92 24.86
N SER A 242 15.05 5.42 26.03
CA SER A 242 14.16 6.16 26.93
C SER A 242 14.74 7.49 27.37
N GLY A 243 16.05 7.54 27.63
CA GLY A 243 16.74 8.77 28.01
C GLY A 243 16.74 9.85 26.91
N PHE A 244 16.80 9.45 25.64
CA PHE A 244 16.70 10.39 24.52
C PHE A 244 15.28 10.96 24.37
N MET A 245 14.26 10.11 24.52
CA MET A 245 12.86 10.54 24.51
C MET A 245 12.57 11.53 25.64
N GLU A 246 13.04 11.25 26.86
CA GLU A 246 12.89 12.16 28.00
C GLU A 246 13.59 13.51 27.75
N ALA A 247 14.79 13.49 27.16
CA ALA A 247 15.51 14.71 26.79
C ALA A 247 14.77 15.53 25.71
N ILE A 248 14.14 14.88 24.72
CA ILE A 248 13.28 15.55 23.73
C ILE A 248 12.06 16.17 24.41
N GLU A 249 11.36 15.41 25.26
CA GLU A 249 10.18 15.91 25.97
C GLU A 249 10.54 17.11 26.86
N ALA A 250 11.67 17.05 27.57
CA ALA A 250 12.19 18.16 28.36
C ALA A 250 12.52 19.39 27.48
N LYS A 251 13.17 19.19 26.32
CA LYS A 251 13.48 20.27 25.36
C LYS A 251 12.22 20.91 24.82
N VAL A 252 11.23 20.11 24.39
CA VAL A 252 9.95 20.62 23.89
C VAL A 252 9.22 21.39 24.98
N THR A 253 9.19 20.87 26.21
CA THR A 253 8.58 21.56 27.35
C THR A 253 9.25 22.91 27.62
N ALA A 254 10.59 22.94 27.67
CA ALA A 254 11.33 24.18 27.87
C ALA A 254 11.13 25.19 26.72
N GLU A 255 11.06 24.73 25.46
CA GLU A 255 10.76 25.59 24.31
C GLU A 255 9.34 26.16 24.39
N GLN A 256 8.36 25.36 24.81
CA GLN A 256 6.98 25.82 25.00
C GLN A 256 6.87 26.82 26.16
N GLU A 257 7.55 26.58 27.28
CA GLU A 257 7.61 27.51 28.42
C GLU A 257 8.26 28.84 28.03
N ALA A 258 9.36 28.80 27.28
CA ALA A 258 10.01 30.01 26.76
C ALA A 258 9.10 30.79 25.81
N LEU A 259 8.37 30.08 24.93
CA LEU A 259 7.41 30.68 24.02
C LEU A 259 6.24 31.33 24.79
N GLN A 260 5.71 30.65 25.81
CA GLN A 260 4.67 31.19 26.69
C GLN A 260 5.15 32.44 27.43
N ALA A 261 6.34 32.42 28.02
CA ALA A 261 6.92 33.57 28.71
C ALA A 261 7.08 34.77 27.75
N LYS A 262 7.54 34.53 26.51
CA LYS A 262 7.63 35.56 25.48
C LYS A 262 6.26 36.14 25.12
N ASN A 263 5.25 35.30 24.94
CA ASN A 263 3.88 35.73 24.66
C ASN A 263 3.28 36.54 25.83
N ILE A 264 3.57 36.16 27.08
CA ILE A 264 3.17 36.91 28.27
C ILE A 264 3.82 38.29 28.29
N LEU A 265 5.13 38.39 28.01
CA LEU A 265 5.82 39.68 27.93
C LEU A 265 5.20 40.59 26.86
N VAL A 266 4.93 40.05 25.68
CA VAL A 266 4.27 40.79 24.60
C VAL A 266 2.87 41.24 25.03
N ARG A 267 2.08 40.39 25.68
CA ARG A 267 0.77 40.77 26.23
C ARG A 267 0.88 41.91 27.24
N ILE A 268 1.81 41.82 28.20
CA ILE A 268 2.05 42.88 29.20
C ILE A 268 2.45 44.20 28.54
N GLN A 269 3.27 44.16 27.49
CA GLN A 269 3.63 45.36 26.72
C GLN A 269 2.41 46.00 26.05
N TYR A 270 1.54 45.20 25.41
CA TYR A 270 0.29 45.70 24.84
C TYR A 270 -0.66 46.25 25.90
N GLU A 271 -0.81 45.58 27.04
CA GLU A 271 -1.62 46.07 28.16
C GLU A 271 -1.08 47.40 28.72
N ALA A 272 0.25 47.54 28.82
CA ALA A 272 0.88 48.79 29.25
C ALA A 272 0.63 49.91 28.23
N GLN A 273 0.77 49.63 26.92
CA GLN A 273 0.45 50.60 25.87
C GLN A 273 -1.01 51.00 25.88
N GLN A 274 -1.94 50.04 26.05
CA GLN A 274 -3.38 50.32 26.16
C GLN A 274 -3.68 51.25 27.35
N LYS A 275 -3.04 51.03 28.50
CA LYS A 275 -3.20 51.92 29.67
C LYS A 275 -2.68 53.33 29.41
N ILE A 276 -1.55 53.48 28.71
CA ILE A 276 -1.02 54.79 28.33
C ILE A 276 -1.99 55.50 27.38
N ILE A 277 -2.45 54.82 26.33
CA ILE A 277 -3.41 55.37 25.36
C ILE A 277 -4.72 55.76 26.06
N GLN A 278 -5.21 54.94 27.00
CA GLN A 278 -6.41 55.23 27.75
C GLN A 278 -6.23 56.45 28.68
N ALA A 279 -5.11 56.55 29.40
CA ALA A 279 -4.80 57.71 30.24
C ALA A 279 -4.65 59.01 29.41
N GLU A 280 -4.05 58.92 28.23
CA GLU A 280 -3.96 60.05 27.28
C GLU A 280 -5.34 60.44 26.75
N ALA A 281 -6.18 59.45 26.40
CA ALA A 281 -7.55 59.67 25.96
C ALA A 281 -8.39 60.34 27.07
N ASP A 282 -8.30 59.87 28.31
CA ASP A 282 -9.03 60.43 29.46
C ASP A 282 -8.56 61.85 29.79
N ARG A 283 -7.24 62.10 29.73
CA ARG A 283 -6.68 63.46 29.88
C ARG A 283 -7.21 64.39 28.81
N ASN A 284 -7.17 63.97 27.55
CA ASN A 284 -7.66 64.77 26.43
C ASN A 284 -9.17 65.01 26.53
N ALA A 285 -9.95 63.99 26.91
CA ALA A 285 -11.38 64.13 27.16
C ALA A 285 -11.68 65.12 28.30
N THR A 286 -10.89 65.11 29.37
CA THR A 286 -11.03 66.06 30.49
C THR A 286 -10.74 67.49 30.06
N ILE A 287 -9.68 67.69 29.26
CA ILE A 287 -9.34 69.02 28.72
C ILE A 287 -10.46 69.52 27.80
N ILE A 288 -10.89 68.69 26.83
CA ILE A 288 -11.97 69.04 25.90
C ILE A 288 -13.28 69.32 26.68
N GLY A 289 -13.57 68.53 27.72
CA GLY A 289 -14.72 68.74 28.58
C GLY A 289 -14.67 70.07 29.34
N ALA A 290 -13.52 70.41 29.93
CA ALA A 290 -13.30 71.68 30.61
C ALA A 290 -13.38 72.88 29.67
N ASP A 291 -12.81 72.77 28.46
CA ASP A 291 -12.89 73.79 27.42
C ASP A 291 -14.34 73.98 26.96
N ALA A 292 -15.08 72.89 26.76
CA ALA A 292 -16.51 72.94 26.42
C ALA A 292 -17.34 73.57 27.54
N GLU A 293 -17.04 73.27 28.82
CA GLU A 293 -17.68 73.89 29.98
C GLU A 293 -17.42 75.40 30.05
N ALA A 294 -16.16 75.81 29.87
CA ALA A 294 -15.75 77.20 29.85
C ALA A 294 -16.42 77.97 28.71
N GLN A 295 -16.46 77.39 27.50
CA GLN A 295 -17.18 77.97 26.37
C GLN A 295 -18.68 78.08 26.64
N ARG A 296 -19.32 77.05 27.21
CA ARG A 296 -20.73 77.11 27.62
C ARG A 296 -20.98 78.26 28.60
N MET A 297 -20.11 78.42 29.60
CA MET A 297 -20.24 79.48 30.62
C MET A 297 -20.08 80.89 30.02
N ILE A 298 -19.14 81.07 29.08
CA ILE A 298 -18.96 82.34 28.36
C ILE A 298 -20.21 82.66 27.52
N ILE A 299 -20.72 81.68 26.77
CA ILE A 299 -21.91 81.84 25.93
C ILE A 299 -23.14 82.16 26.80
N SER A 300 -23.34 81.45 27.91
CA SER A 300 -24.47 81.71 28.82
C SER A 300 -24.36 83.07 29.51
N ALA A 301 -23.17 83.46 29.97
CA ALA A 301 -22.95 84.77 30.57
C ALA A 301 -23.20 85.90 29.55
N GLY A 302 -22.76 85.71 28.30
CA GLY A 302 -23.06 86.61 27.19
C GLY A 302 -24.57 86.71 26.93
N ALA A 303 -25.27 85.58 26.85
CA ALA A 303 -26.72 85.53 26.66
C ALA A 303 -27.49 86.20 27.81
N GLU A 304 -27.04 86.06 29.06
CA GLU A 304 -27.64 86.74 30.22
C GLU A 304 -27.37 88.25 30.21
N ALA A 305 -26.16 88.66 29.84
CA ALA A 305 -25.83 90.08 29.69
C ALA A 305 -26.67 90.73 28.59
N GLU A 306 -26.79 90.09 27.43
CA GLU A 306 -27.66 90.54 26.34
C GLU A 306 -29.13 90.60 26.78
N LYS A 307 -29.62 89.58 27.48
CA LYS A 307 -30.99 89.56 28.01
C LYS A 307 -31.24 90.73 28.96
N LYS A 308 -30.29 91.05 29.84
CA LYS A 308 -30.36 92.23 30.74
C LYS A 308 -30.33 93.56 29.99
N VAL A 309 -29.50 93.67 28.95
CA VAL A 309 -29.45 94.88 28.11
C VAL A 309 -30.76 95.06 27.35
N ILE A 310 -31.31 93.98 26.78
CA ILE A 310 -32.59 94.00 26.07
C ILE A 310 -33.72 94.36 27.04
N SER A 311 -33.77 93.79 28.25
CA SER A 311 -34.80 94.13 29.24
C SER A 311 -34.68 95.59 29.73
N ALA A 312 -33.46 96.07 29.98
CA ALA A 312 -33.23 97.45 30.38
C ALA A 312 -33.59 98.45 29.28
N LYS A 313 -33.28 98.12 28.01
CA LYS A 313 -33.76 98.90 26.85
C LYS A 313 -35.28 98.88 26.74
N ALA A 314 -35.90 97.72 26.88
CA ALA A 314 -37.35 97.59 26.83
C ALA A 314 -38.04 98.39 27.96
N GLU A 315 -37.47 98.41 29.17
CA GLU A 315 -37.96 99.26 30.27
C GLU A 315 -37.76 100.74 30.00
N ALA A 316 -36.59 101.15 29.48
CA ALA A 316 -36.32 102.52 29.11
C ALA A 316 -37.30 103.02 28.02
N GLU A 317 -37.54 102.21 26.99
CA GLU A 317 -38.54 102.50 25.96
C GLU A 317 -39.95 102.61 26.54
N ARG A 318 -40.33 101.74 27.48
CA ARG A 318 -41.62 101.82 28.19
C ARG A 318 -41.79 103.14 28.95
N ILE A 319 -40.76 103.53 29.72
CA ILE A 319 -40.76 104.78 30.50
C ILE A 319 -40.83 105.99 29.57
N MET A 320 -40.09 105.98 28.45
CA MET A 320 -40.14 107.07 27.45
C MET A 320 -41.51 107.16 26.78
N LEU A 321 -42.17 106.04 26.48
CA LEU A 321 -43.52 106.01 25.94
C LEU A 321 -44.55 106.54 26.94
N GLU A 322 -44.44 106.16 28.22
CA GLU A 322 -45.30 106.68 29.31
C GLU A 322 -45.05 108.18 29.54
N ALA A 323 -43.79 108.63 29.52
CA ALA A 323 -43.42 110.05 29.64
C ALA A 323 -43.93 110.87 28.45
N ASN A 324 -43.85 110.33 27.22
CA ASN A 324 -44.40 111.00 26.04
C ASN A 324 -45.93 111.03 26.06
N ALA A 325 -46.59 109.93 26.45
CA ALA A 325 -48.05 109.87 26.57
C ALA A 325 -48.58 110.87 27.63
N THR A 326 -47.88 111.01 28.75
CA THR A 326 -48.21 112.02 29.78
C THR A 326 -47.92 113.45 29.30
N ALA A 327 -46.84 113.68 28.55
CA ALA A 327 -46.54 114.98 27.95
C ALA A 327 -47.57 115.40 26.88
N GLU A 328 -48.04 114.47 26.04
CA GLU A 328 -49.12 114.71 25.09
C GLU A 328 -50.44 115.00 25.81
N ALA A 329 -50.76 114.28 26.89
CA ALA A 329 -51.96 114.54 27.69
C ALA A 329 -51.96 115.95 28.31
N ILE A 330 -50.80 116.46 28.76
CA ILE A 330 -50.66 117.81 29.31
C ILE A 330 -50.87 118.89 28.23
N LYS A 331 -50.40 118.64 26.99
CA LYS A 331 -50.60 119.55 25.85
C LYS A 331 -52.05 119.70 25.42
N VAL A 332 -52.93 118.74 25.72
CA VAL A 332 -54.36 118.82 25.39
C VAL A 332 -55.15 119.67 26.41
N ILE A 333 -54.56 119.96 27.57
CA ILE A 333 -55.20 120.70 28.67
C ILE A 333 -54.76 122.19 28.70
N THR A 334 -53.77 122.60 27.90
CA THR A 334 -53.28 124.00 27.79
C THR A 334 -53.72 124.64 26.49
#